data_AF-A0A4Z1P2G3-F1
#
_entry.id   AF-A0A4Z1P2G3-F1
#
_cell.length_a   1.000
_cell.length_b   1.000
_cell.length_c   1.000
_cell.angle_alpha   90.00
_cell.angle_beta   90.00
_cell.angle_gamma   90.00
#
_symmetry.space_group_name_H-M   'P 1'
#
loop_
_entity.id
_entity.type
_entity.pdbx_description
1 polymer ?
#
loop_
_entity_poly.entity_id
_entity_poly.type
_entity_poly.pdbx_seq_one_letter_code
_entity_poly.pdbx_strand_id
1 'polypeptide(L)'
;MPIPLVASAFEEGLSRIPHVYTILKTLPWLGGIYALKRYFAGASNTSDRNMHSKVVMITGGTSGIGAVVARELATRGAQLVLLTQQSLTDPFLVDFILDLREDTKNELINAEHVDLASLHSIRLFATKWIDNAPPRRLDMVILCASTLTPAGGSAITTEDGVETNWGVNYMANFQLLSILSPAIRAQPADRDVRIIFGMCSSYMGGSLTHLAKANPGKNEKARKQNSQEVYFTPSGAYATSKFALFTFAQAFQKHLSIYKRPDKLPMTAKVMTVDPGFVRTPGMRRYLSFGSLWGLLVYLIMWPLWWLILKSPEQGAQSFLFAAMEGALREGDGGDMIKECKIVKILRKEVNDEGLQQALWQESEKTVQALEKIGATKRATEKKTKEEMDAREKAEKELAEEKAKAPPEKQPGSRRSKKKA
;
A
#
# COMPACT_ATOMS: atom_id res chain seq x y z
N MET A 1 -2.17 43.38 23.17
CA MET A 1 -0.76 43.58 23.56
C MET A 1 -0.60 43.16 25.02
N PRO A 2 0.29 42.21 25.36
CA PRO A 2 0.37 41.62 26.72
C PRO A 2 1.13 42.49 27.75
N ILE A 3 1.74 43.58 27.30
CA ILE A 3 2.65 44.42 28.11
C ILE A 3 1.97 45.05 29.34
N PRO A 4 0.74 45.60 29.28
CA PRO A 4 0.06 46.15 30.46
C PRO A 4 -0.32 45.08 31.48
N LEU A 5 -0.63 43.86 31.02
CA LEU A 5 -1.04 42.74 31.86
C LEU A 5 0.13 42.22 32.71
N VAL A 6 1.33 42.15 32.10
CA VAL A 6 2.57 41.74 32.77
C VAL A 6 3.05 42.81 33.75
N ALA A 7 2.91 44.10 33.40
CA ALA A 7 3.22 45.22 34.30
C ALA A 7 2.32 45.24 35.55
N SER A 8 1.00 45.09 35.37
CA SER A 8 0.06 45.01 36.51
C SER A 8 0.27 43.77 37.39
N ALA A 9 0.78 42.67 36.83
CA ALA A 9 1.11 41.46 37.60
C ALA A 9 2.30 41.66 38.53
N PHE A 10 3.26 42.51 38.12
CA PHE A 10 4.50 42.77 38.84
C PHE A 10 4.32 43.83 39.93
N GLU A 11 3.47 44.83 39.71
CA GLU A 11 3.22 45.92 40.67
C GLU A 11 2.14 45.59 41.71
N GLU A 12 1.11 44.81 41.36
CA GLU A 12 -0.10 44.67 42.19
C GLU A 12 -0.46 43.22 42.56
N GLY A 13 0.33 42.25 42.11
CA GLY A 13 0.17 40.84 42.40
C GLY A 13 -0.78 40.08 41.45
N LEU A 14 -0.65 38.75 41.42
CA LEU A 14 -1.38 37.85 40.51
C LEU A 14 -2.92 37.86 40.67
N SER A 15 -3.45 38.49 41.72
CA SER A 15 -4.89 38.54 42.02
C SER A 15 -5.69 39.51 41.14
N ARG A 16 -5.05 40.48 40.47
CA ARG A 16 -5.74 41.49 39.64
C ARG A 16 -5.96 41.07 38.19
N ILE A 17 -5.28 40.03 37.73
CA ILE A 17 -5.51 39.51 36.38
C ILE A 17 -6.80 38.67 36.38
N PRO A 18 -7.81 39.04 35.60
CA PRO A 18 -9.05 38.28 35.52
C PRO A 18 -8.76 36.83 35.10
N HIS A 19 -9.35 35.88 35.82
CA HIS A 19 -9.20 34.43 35.62
C HIS A 19 -7.81 33.82 35.85
N VAL A 20 -6.84 34.51 36.48
CA VAL A 20 -5.49 33.95 36.67
C VAL A 20 -5.46 32.64 37.46
N TYR A 21 -6.29 32.49 38.49
CA TYR A 21 -6.39 31.23 39.22
C TYR A 21 -6.99 30.10 38.36
N THR A 22 -7.89 30.43 37.42
CA THR A 22 -8.42 29.47 36.45
C THR A 22 -7.33 29.06 35.47
N ILE A 23 -6.55 30.02 34.96
CA ILE A 23 -5.41 29.77 34.07
C ILE A 23 -4.39 28.86 34.76
N LEU A 24 -3.95 29.22 35.97
CA LEU A 24 -3.01 28.42 36.79
C LEU A 24 -3.50 26.99 37.05
N LYS A 25 -4.81 26.79 37.24
CA LYS A 25 -5.40 25.45 37.39
C LYS A 25 -5.45 24.66 36.08
N THR A 26 -5.73 25.32 34.95
CA THR A 26 -5.86 24.67 33.63
C THR A 26 -4.54 24.41 32.92
N LEU A 27 -3.51 25.23 33.17
CA LEU A 27 -2.24 25.19 32.47
C LEU A 27 -1.46 23.87 32.66
N PRO A 28 -1.44 23.23 33.85
CA PRO A 28 -0.88 21.88 34.02
C PRO A 28 -1.59 20.82 33.18
N TRP A 29 -2.92 20.90 33.05
CA TRP A 29 -3.69 19.96 32.22
C TRP A 29 -3.37 20.14 30.73
N LEU A 30 -3.30 21.39 30.25
CA LEU A 30 -2.90 21.69 28.87
C LEU A 30 -1.44 21.26 28.61
N GLY A 31 -0.55 21.50 29.56
CA GLY A 31 0.84 21.03 29.50
C GLY A 31 0.94 19.52 29.46
N GLY A 32 0.15 18.81 30.28
CA GLY A 32 0.06 17.35 30.28
C GLY A 32 -0.47 16.80 28.96
N ILE A 33 -1.53 17.38 28.39
CA ILE A 33 -2.07 17.00 27.09
C ILE A 33 -1.04 17.25 25.98
N TYR A 34 -0.35 18.39 26.00
CA TYR A 34 0.70 18.71 25.03
C TYR A 34 1.87 17.73 25.14
N ALA A 35 2.36 17.44 26.35
CA ALA A 35 3.43 16.48 26.59
C ALA A 35 3.04 15.07 26.11
N LEU A 36 1.80 14.65 26.40
CA LEU A 36 1.26 13.37 25.94
C LEU A 36 1.14 13.33 24.42
N LYS A 37 0.66 14.41 23.79
CA LYS A 37 0.57 14.49 22.32
C LYS A 37 1.96 14.46 21.68
N ARG A 38 2.96 15.12 22.28
CA ARG A 38 4.36 15.07 21.83
C ARG A 38 4.97 13.69 21.99
N TYR A 39 4.65 12.98 23.07
CA TYR A 39 5.08 11.60 23.28
C TYR A 39 4.51 10.67 22.19
N PHE A 40 3.21 10.72 21.93
CA PHE A 40 2.57 9.89 20.90
C PHE A 40 2.95 10.29 19.46
N ALA A 41 3.29 11.56 19.22
CA ALA A 41 3.78 12.02 17.91
C ALA A 41 5.06 11.28 17.48
N GLY A 42 5.88 10.86 18.44
CA GLY A 42 7.12 10.15 18.16
C GLY A 42 8.23 11.05 17.62
N ALA A 43 9.25 10.41 17.05
CA ALA A 43 10.43 11.11 16.52
C ALA A 43 10.16 11.71 15.14
N SER A 44 10.70 12.91 14.90
CA SER A 44 10.78 13.55 13.59
C SER A 44 12.07 13.20 12.88
N ASN A 45 12.01 13.07 11.56
CA ASN A 45 13.20 12.89 10.75
C ASN A 45 14.01 14.20 10.71
N THR A 46 15.29 14.11 11.03
CA THR A 46 16.23 15.25 10.98
C THR A 46 17.05 15.27 9.69
N SER A 47 17.02 14.18 8.93
CA SER A 47 17.87 13.98 7.76
C SER A 47 17.25 14.65 6.56
N ASP A 48 17.99 15.56 5.93
CA ASP A 48 17.54 16.21 4.71
C ASP A 48 18.42 15.81 3.54
N ARG A 49 17.78 15.52 2.42
CA ARG A 49 18.46 15.06 1.21
C ARG A 49 17.79 15.67 -0.01
N ASN A 50 18.61 16.26 -0.88
CA ASN A 50 18.14 16.71 -2.16
C ASN A 50 17.70 15.49 -3.01
N MET A 51 16.43 15.49 -3.44
CA MET A 51 15.83 14.42 -4.23
C MET A 51 15.74 14.72 -5.73
N HIS A 52 16.31 15.84 -6.18
CA HIS A 52 16.32 16.22 -7.59
C HIS A 52 16.88 15.10 -8.47
N SER A 53 16.22 14.88 -9.61
CA SER A 53 16.53 13.83 -10.59
C SER A 53 16.44 12.40 -10.07
N LYS A 54 15.97 12.14 -8.84
CA LYS A 54 15.75 10.76 -8.35
C LYS A 54 14.37 10.28 -8.77
N VAL A 55 14.30 9.06 -9.28
CA VAL A 55 13.04 8.42 -9.68
C VAL A 55 12.53 7.54 -8.54
N VAL A 56 11.37 7.89 -7.99
CA VAL A 56 10.73 7.22 -6.86
C VAL A 56 9.40 6.62 -7.31
N MET A 57 9.30 5.30 -7.24
CA MET A 57 8.06 4.56 -7.46
C MET A 57 7.35 4.35 -6.13
N ILE A 58 6.06 4.66 -6.03
CA ILE A 58 5.30 4.56 -4.77
C ILE A 58 4.00 3.79 -4.99
N THR A 59 3.79 2.70 -4.26
CA THR A 59 2.45 2.08 -4.15
C THR A 59 1.70 2.72 -2.98
N GLY A 60 0.41 3.03 -3.17
CA GLY A 60 -0.41 3.63 -2.11
C GLY A 60 -0.06 5.09 -1.80
N GLY A 61 0.46 5.82 -2.80
CA GLY A 61 0.90 7.21 -2.69
C GLY A 61 -0.22 8.26 -2.69
N THR A 62 -1.49 7.87 -2.75
CA THR A 62 -2.65 8.78 -2.86
C THR A 62 -3.43 8.96 -1.55
N SER A 63 -3.08 8.25 -0.48
CA SER A 63 -3.75 8.41 0.80
C SER A 63 -2.85 8.17 2.01
N GLY A 64 -3.25 8.71 3.16
CA GLY A 64 -2.61 8.45 4.45
C GLY A 64 -1.11 8.78 4.43
N ILE A 65 -0.29 7.82 4.90
CA ILE A 65 1.16 7.98 5.01
C ILE A 65 1.80 8.15 3.63
N GLY A 66 1.36 7.36 2.64
CA GLY A 66 1.94 7.39 1.30
C GLY A 66 1.76 8.74 0.60
N ALA A 67 0.61 9.40 0.80
CA ALA A 67 0.38 10.76 0.27
C ALA A 67 1.33 11.81 0.85
N VAL A 68 1.58 11.75 2.16
CA VAL A 68 2.55 12.65 2.80
C VAL A 68 3.96 12.35 2.30
N VAL A 69 4.36 11.07 2.23
CA VAL A 69 5.67 10.69 1.73
C VAL A 69 5.86 11.17 0.28
N ALA A 70 4.85 10.99 -0.58
CA ALA A 70 4.87 11.51 -1.94
C ALA A 70 5.07 13.03 -1.96
N ARG A 71 4.27 13.78 -1.19
CA ARG A 71 4.39 15.24 -1.06
C ARG A 71 5.78 15.68 -0.63
N GLU A 72 6.30 15.12 0.45
CA GLU A 72 7.60 15.50 1.02
C GLU A 72 8.78 15.17 0.09
N LEU A 73 8.71 14.07 -0.66
CA LEU A 73 9.72 13.74 -1.67
C LEU A 73 9.60 14.63 -2.91
N ALA A 74 8.38 14.95 -3.34
CA ALA A 74 8.14 15.88 -4.45
C ALA A 74 8.60 17.30 -4.13
N THR A 75 8.36 17.81 -2.91
CA THR A 75 8.87 19.12 -2.44
C THR A 75 10.40 19.20 -2.54
N ARG A 76 11.10 18.05 -2.44
CA ARG A 76 12.57 17.96 -2.56
C ARG A 76 13.05 17.70 -3.99
N GLY A 77 12.15 17.74 -4.98
CA GLY A 77 12.45 17.61 -6.41
C GLY A 77 12.47 16.18 -6.94
N ALA A 78 11.96 15.19 -6.20
CA ALA A 78 11.87 13.81 -6.69
C ALA A 78 10.95 13.71 -7.91
N GLN A 79 11.32 12.89 -8.89
CA GLN A 79 10.39 12.43 -9.92
C GLN A 79 9.57 11.26 -9.36
N LEU A 80 8.26 11.43 -9.29
CA LEU A 80 7.36 10.42 -8.72
C LEU A 80 6.66 9.61 -9.81
N VAL A 81 6.58 8.30 -9.58
CA VAL A 81 5.73 7.37 -10.32
C VAL A 81 4.77 6.72 -9.31
N LEU A 82 3.57 7.28 -9.20
CA LEU A 82 2.53 6.79 -8.29
C LEU A 82 1.83 5.59 -8.94
N LEU A 83 1.89 4.44 -8.29
CA LEU A 83 1.15 3.25 -8.72
C LEU A 83 -0.20 3.25 -8.01
N THR A 84 -1.26 3.43 -8.78
CA THR A 84 -2.61 3.69 -8.26
C THR A 84 -3.63 2.70 -8.81
N GLN A 85 -4.57 2.27 -7.97
CA GLN A 85 -5.68 1.42 -8.41
C GLN A 85 -6.71 2.19 -9.24
N GLN A 86 -6.84 3.50 -9.04
CA GLN A 86 -7.77 4.33 -9.79
C GLN A 86 -7.42 4.35 -11.28
N SER A 87 -8.44 4.53 -12.13
CA SER A 87 -8.22 4.83 -13.55
C SER A 87 -7.42 6.13 -13.70
N LEU A 88 -6.59 6.24 -14.73
CA LEU A 88 -5.85 7.49 -15.01
C LEU A 88 -6.78 8.66 -15.40
N THR A 89 -8.02 8.35 -15.77
CA THR A 89 -9.08 9.32 -16.07
C THR A 89 -9.99 9.63 -14.88
N ASP A 90 -9.72 9.03 -13.71
CA ASP A 90 -10.48 9.28 -12.50
C ASP A 90 -10.28 10.74 -12.03
N PRO A 91 -11.37 11.52 -11.83
CA PRO A 91 -11.25 12.93 -11.45
C PRO A 91 -10.45 13.15 -10.16
N PHE A 92 -10.63 12.30 -9.15
CA PHE A 92 -9.89 12.43 -7.89
C PHE A 92 -8.39 12.23 -8.10
N LEU A 93 -7.96 11.27 -8.94
CA LEU A 93 -6.55 11.07 -9.22
C LEU A 93 -5.95 12.25 -10.00
N VAL A 94 -6.68 12.78 -10.99
CA VAL A 94 -6.24 13.94 -11.77
C VAL A 94 -6.07 15.16 -10.85
N ASP A 95 -7.08 15.48 -10.04
CA ASP A 95 -7.04 16.60 -9.11
C ASP A 95 -5.92 16.42 -8.08
N PHE A 96 -5.77 15.22 -7.51
CA PHE A 96 -4.70 14.93 -6.55
C PHE A 96 -3.31 15.18 -7.14
N ILE A 97 -3.06 14.79 -8.38
CA ILE A 97 -1.76 15.01 -9.05
C ILE A 97 -1.55 16.50 -9.34
N LEU A 98 -2.58 17.20 -9.82
CA LEU A 98 -2.51 18.64 -10.09
C LEU A 98 -2.22 19.42 -8.80
N ASP A 99 -2.96 19.15 -7.73
CA ASP A 99 -2.74 19.74 -6.41
C ASP A 99 -1.32 19.45 -5.91
N LEU A 100 -0.84 18.22 -6.07
CA LEU A 100 0.50 17.83 -5.62
C LEU A 100 1.59 18.58 -6.42
N ARG A 101 1.42 18.76 -7.72
CA ARG A 101 2.33 19.53 -8.58
C ARG A 101 2.31 21.01 -8.19
N GLU A 102 1.13 21.57 -7.94
CA GLU A 102 0.97 22.97 -7.54
C GLU A 102 1.58 23.25 -6.16
N ASP A 103 1.29 22.39 -5.18
CA ASP A 103 1.79 22.49 -3.80
C ASP A 103 3.31 22.37 -3.73
N THR A 104 3.90 21.49 -4.55
CA THR A 104 5.33 21.18 -4.51
C THR A 104 6.16 21.90 -5.56
N LYS A 105 5.52 22.61 -6.49
CA LYS A 105 6.13 23.25 -7.68
C LYS A 105 6.99 22.27 -8.48
N ASN A 106 6.52 21.03 -8.60
CA ASN A 106 7.24 19.93 -9.26
C ASN A 106 6.32 19.20 -10.25
N GLU A 107 6.54 19.42 -11.54
CA GLU A 107 5.77 18.80 -12.62
C GLU A 107 6.12 17.32 -12.87
N LEU A 108 7.19 16.81 -12.28
CA LEU A 108 7.69 15.45 -12.49
C LEU A 108 6.95 14.39 -11.67
N ILE A 109 5.63 14.55 -11.53
CA ILE A 109 4.76 13.65 -10.78
C ILE A 109 3.82 12.96 -11.76
N ASN A 110 4.01 11.66 -11.98
CA ASN A 110 3.20 10.86 -12.89
C ASN A 110 2.50 9.72 -12.13
N ALA A 111 1.39 9.25 -12.67
CA ALA A 111 0.71 8.05 -12.17
C ALA A 111 0.61 6.98 -13.26
N GLU A 112 0.67 5.72 -12.84
CA GLU A 112 0.46 4.55 -13.68
C GLU A 112 -0.60 3.67 -13.00
N HIS A 113 -1.54 3.17 -13.79
CA HIS A 113 -2.62 2.33 -13.28
C HIS A 113 -2.07 0.93 -12.96
N VAL A 114 -2.12 0.57 -11.68
CA VAL A 114 -1.72 -0.74 -11.15
C VAL A 114 -2.68 -1.14 -10.04
N ASP A 115 -3.55 -2.11 -10.34
CA ASP A 115 -4.37 -2.73 -9.30
C ASP A 115 -3.58 -3.86 -8.63
N LEU A 116 -3.23 -3.67 -7.36
CA LEU A 116 -2.54 -4.68 -6.57
C LEU A 116 -3.41 -5.89 -6.22
N ALA A 117 -4.73 -5.82 -6.42
CA ALA A 117 -5.63 -6.97 -6.33
C ALA A 117 -5.60 -7.85 -7.60
N SER A 118 -4.89 -7.44 -8.66
CA SER A 118 -4.78 -8.17 -9.93
C SER A 118 -3.34 -8.41 -10.33
N LEU A 119 -2.88 -9.65 -10.24
CA LEU A 119 -1.53 -10.08 -10.66
C LEU A 119 -1.26 -9.78 -12.14
N HIS A 120 -2.31 -9.74 -12.96
CA HIS A 120 -2.19 -9.35 -14.36
C HIS A 120 -1.87 -7.86 -14.53
N SER A 121 -2.56 -6.99 -13.80
CA SER A 121 -2.30 -5.54 -13.80
C SER A 121 -0.86 -5.24 -13.38
N ILE A 122 -0.40 -5.89 -12.31
CA ILE A 122 0.99 -5.81 -11.83
C ILE A 122 1.97 -6.26 -12.92
N ARG A 123 1.70 -7.40 -13.57
CA ARG A 123 2.58 -7.93 -14.62
C ARG A 123 2.68 -6.97 -15.80
N LEU A 124 1.55 -6.46 -16.31
CA LEU A 124 1.52 -5.54 -17.45
C LEU A 124 2.38 -4.30 -17.20
N PHE A 125 2.23 -3.69 -16.02
CA PHE A 125 3.03 -2.54 -15.65
C PHE A 125 4.51 -2.89 -15.49
N ALA A 126 4.82 -3.94 -14.74
CA ALA A 126 6.20 -4.31 -14.43
C ALA A 126 6.97 -4.77 -15.68
N THR A 127 6.33 -5.51 -16.61
CA THR A 127 6.94 -5.87 -17.90
C THR A 127 7.18 -4.63 -18.75
N LYS A 128 6.16 -3.74 -18.88
CA LYS A 128 6.31 -2.44 -19.57
C LYS A 128 7.47 -1.62 -19.01
N TRP A 129 7.72 -1.69 -17.69
CA TRP A 129 8.85 -0.99 -17.06
C TRP A 129 10.20 -1.61 -17.43
N ILE A 130 10.35 -2.93 -17.34
CA ILE A 130 11.62 -3.61 -17.62
C ILE A 130 11.96 -3.69 -19.12
N ASP A 131 10.97 -3.63 -20.01
CA ASP A 131 11.15 -3.71 -21.46
C ASP A 131 11.78 -2.44 -22.07
N ASN A 132 11.96 -1.38 -21.28
CA ASN A 132 12.65 -0.17 -21.74
C ASN A 132 14.15 -0.42 -21.94
N ALA A 133 14.65 -0.13 -23.14
CA ALA A 133 16.07 -0.14 -23.48
C ALA A 133 16.52 1.28 -23.89
N PRO A 134 17.42 1.94 -23.13
CA PRO A 134 18.11 1.45 -21.93
C PRO A 134 17.20 1.34 -20.69
N PRO A 135 17.59 0.55 -19.66
CA PRO A 135 16.84 0.43 -18.43
C PRO A 135 16.52 1.79 -17.81
N ARG A 136 15.25 2.01 -17.46
CA ARG A 136 14.83 3.26 -16.81
C ARG A 136 15.53 3.39 -15.46
N ARG A 137 15.90 4.63 -15.13
CA ARG A 137 16.43 4.96 -13.81
C ARG A 137 15.36 4.67 -12.75
N LEU A 138 15.76 4.00 -11.67
CA LEU A 138 14.93 3.69 -10.52
C LEU A 138 15.77 3.81 -9.25
N ASP A 139 15.63 4.92 -8.52
CA ASP A 139 16.40 5.16 -7.29
C ASP A 139 15.67 4.64 -6.06
N MET A 140 14.34 4.57 -6.09
CA MET A 140 13.58 4.17 -4.91
C MET A 140 12.25 3.51 -5.23
N VAL A 141 11.90 2.48 -4.47
CA VAL A 141 10.58 1.84 -4.49
C VAL A 141 10.03 1.89 -3.08
N ILE A 142 8.89 2.56 -2.89
CA ILE A 142 8.21 2.68 -1.59
C ILE A 142 6.90 1.89 -1.65
N LEU A 143 6.83 0.84 -0.86
CA LEU A 143 5.69 -0.07 -0.79
C LEU A 143 4.81 0.31 0.41
N CYS A 144 3.99 1.36 0.25
CA CYS A 144 3.06 1.83 1.29
C CYS A 144 1.65 1.24 1.16
N ALA A 145 1.28 0.71 -0.01
CA ALA A 145 -0.06 0.20 -0.23
C ALA A 145 -0.37 -0.97 0.71
N SER A 146 -1.54 -0.89 1.35
CA SER A 146 -2.03 -1.96 2.19
C SER A 146 -3.54 -1.87 2.33
N THR A 147 -4.18 -3.04 2.44
CA THR A 147 -5.59 -3.20 2.75
C THR A 147 -5.76 -3.99 4.04
N LEU A 148 -6.91 -3.81 4.68
CA LEU A 148 -7.29 -4.49 5.90
C LEU A 148 -8.79 -4.77 5.88
N THR A 149 -9.12 -6.04 6.04
CA THR A 149 -10.47 -6.50 6.39
C THR A 149 -10.77 -6.11 7.85
N PRO A 150 -11.81 -5.28 8.11
CA PRO A 150 -12.17 -4.91 9.48
C PRO A 150 -12.72 -6.11 10.24
N ALA A 151 -12.71 -6.07 11.58
CA ALA A 151 -13.09 -7.22 12.40
C ALA A 151 -14.58 -7.64 12.24
N GLY A 152 -15.46 -6.74 11.83
CA GLY A 152 -16.85 -7.06 11.46
C GLY A 152 -17.05 -7.55 10.01
N GLY A 153 -15.97 -7.65 9.22
CA GLY A 153 -16.03 -8.07 7.82
C GLY A 153 -15.77 -9.57 7.63
N SER A 154 -16.31 -10.11 6.54
CA SER A 154 -16.01 -11.47 6.07
C SER A 154 -14.75 -11.51 5.20
N ALA A 155 -14.23 -12.72 4.93
CA ALA A 155 -13.16 -12.90 3.98
C ALA A 155 -13.59 -12.40 2.59
N ILE A 156 -12.75 -11.54 1.99
CA ILE A 156 -12.94 -11.03 0.64
C ILE A 156 -11.83 -11.64 -0.22
N THR A 157 -12.20 -12.04 -1.43
CA THR A 157 -11.27 -12.63 -2.39
C THR A 157 -11.00 -11.64 -3.52
N THR A 158 -9.74 -11.56 -3.94
CA THR A 158 -9.29 -10.83 -5.13
C THR A 158 -9.78 -11.48 -6.42
N GLU A 159 -9.64 -10.79 -7.55
CA GLU A 159 -10.00 -11.32 -8.87
C GLU A 159 -9.26 -12.62 -9.23
N ASP A 160 -8.04 -12.78 -8.71
CA ASP A 160 -7.20 -13.96 -8.91
C ASP A 160 -7.53 -15.11 -7.94
N GLY A 161 -8.50 -14.95 -7.03
CA GLY A 161 -8.93 -16.05 -6.16
C GLY A 161 -8.17 -16.19 -4.84
N VAL A 162 -7.40 -15.17 -4.43
CA VAL A 162 -6.73 -15.15 -3.11
C VAL A 162 -7.36 -14.18 -2.12
N GLU A 163 -7.23 -14.48 -0.84
CA GLU A 163 -7.70 -13.59 0.24
C GLU A 163 -7.07 -12.19 0.10
N THR A 164 -7.87 -11.15 0.30
CA THR A 164 -7.52 -9.77 -0.08
C THR A 164 -6.33 -9.20 0.69
N ASN A 165 -6.22 -9.45 2.00
CA ASN A 165 -5.05 -9.00 2.76
C ASN A 165 -3.79 -9.72 2.28
N TRP A 166 -3.85 -11.03 2.06
CA TRP A 166 -2.74 -11.83 1.53
C TRP A 166 -2.33 -11.39 0.11
N GLY A 167 -3.31 -11.23 -0.78
CA GLY A 167 -3.10 -10.81 -2.17
C GLY A 167 -2.47 -9.43 -2.25
N VAL A 168 -3.12 -8.41 -1.69
CA VAL A 168 -2.70 -7.01 -1.84
C VAL A 168 -1.48 -6.67 -0.97
N ASN A 169 -1.43 -7.11 0.29
CA ASN A 169 -0.33 -6.70 1.18
C ASN A 169 0.95 -7.48 0.92
N TYR A 170 0.85 -8.73 0.50
CA TYR A 170 2.01 -9.61 0.35
C TYR A 170 2.26 -10.00 -1.11
N MET A 171 1.34 -10.74 -1.72
CA MET A 171 1.59 -11.39 -3.01
C MET A 171 1.79 -10.41 -4.16
N ALA A 172 1.09 -9.27 -4.12
CA ALA A 172 1.26 -8.18 -5.07
C ALA A 172 2.67 -7.57 -5.02
N ASN A 173 3.19 -7.33 -3.81
CA ASN A 173 4.53 -6.80 -3.60
C ASN A 173 5.61 -7.83 -3.99
N PHE A 174 5.37 -9.11 -3.68
CA PHE A 174 6.21 -10.22 -4.13
C PHE A 174 6.32 -10.23 -5.67
N GLN A 175 5.19 -10.17 -6.37
CA GLN A 175 5.15 -10.21 -7.83
C GLN A 175 5.78 -8.96 -8.47
N LEU A 176 5.43 -7.78 -7.97
CA LEU A 176 5.95 -6.50 -8.45
C LEU A 176 7.48 -6.46 -8.37
N LEU A 177 8.06 -6.79 -7.19
CA LEU A 177 9.51 -6.74 -7.01
C LEU A 177 10.23 -7.89 -7.72
N SER A 178 9.60 -9.06 -7.85
CA SER A 178 10.19 -10.19 -8.60
C SER A 178 10.37 -9.82 -10.08
N ILE A 179 9.37 -9.19 -10.70
CA ILE A 179 9.46 -8.75 -12.11
C ILE A 179 10.38 -7.53 -12.25
N LEU A 180 10.35 -6.56 -11.32
CA LEU A 180 11.22 -5.38 -11.37
C LEU A 180 12.69 -5.66 -10.99
N SER A 181 12.98 -6.83 -10.45
CA SER A 181 14.31 -7.24 -9.97
C SER A 181 15.44 -6.99 -10.97
N PRO A 182 15.31 -7.28 -12.28
CA PRO A 182 16.34 -6.94 -13.27
C PRO A 182 16.59 -5.44 -13.39
N ALA A 183 15.54 -4.61 -13.39
CA ALA A 183 15.68 -3.15 -13.48
C ALA A 183 16.30 -2.55 -12.21
N ILE A 184 16.01 -3.11 -11.03
CA ILE A 184 16.63 -2.74 -9.75
C ILE A 184 18.13 -3.07 -9.78
N ARG A 185 18.50 -4.25 -10.28
CA ARG A 185 19.89 -4.73 -10.34
C ARG A 185 20.72 -4.04 -11.42
N ALA A 186 20.07 -3.56 -12.49
CA ALA A 186 20.73 -2.88 -13.60
C ALA A 186 21.17 -1.44 -13.27
N GLN A 187 20.76 -0.88 -12.12
CA GLN A 187 21.13 0.49 -11.77
C GLN A 187 22.66 0.61 -11.54
N PRO A 188 23.27 1.73 -11.98
CA PRO A 188 24.69 1.98 -11.78
C PRO A 188 25.15 1.93 -10.31
N ALA A 189 26.41 1.55 -10.07
CA ALA A 189 26.95 1.33 -8.72
C ALA A 189 27.18 2.62 -7.90
N ASP A 190 27.15 3.79 -8.53
CA ASP A 190 27.18 5.09 -7.86
C ASP A 190 25.82 5.50 -7.27
N ARG A 191 24.74 4.85 -7.74
CA ARG A 191 23.37 5.11 -7.28
C ARG A 191 23.10 4.44 -5.94
N ASP A 192 22.24 5.08 -5.16
CA ASP A 192 21.76 4.59 -3.88
C ASP A 192 20.30 4.18 -4.08
N VAL A 193 20.09 2.88 -4.34
CA VAL A 193 18.78 2.32 -4.68
C VAL A 193 18.13 1.76 -3.43
N ARG A 194 16.96 2.29 -3.05
CA ARG A 194 16.29 1.93 -1.78
C ARG A 194 14.92 1.32 -2.02
N ILE A 195 14.64 0.20 -1.36
CA ILE A 195 13.35 -0.49 -1.41
C ILE A 195 12.77 -0.47 0.00
N ILE A 196 11.72 0.32 0.20
CA ILE A 196 11.18 0.63 1.52
C ILE A 196 9.83 -0.04 1.67
N PHE A 197 9.73 -1.01 2.59
CA PHE A 197 8.51 -1.74 2.89
C PHE A 197 7.73 -1.10 4.05
N GLY A 198 6.45 -0.80 3.82
CA GLY A 198 5.53 -0.36 4.86
C GLY A 198 5.04 -1.50 5.76
N MET A 199 5.63 -1.57 6.96
CA MET A 199 5.37 -2.59 7.96
C MET A 199 4.44 -2.08 9.08
N CYS A 200 4.03 -3.00 9.95
CA CYS A 200 3.20 -2.70 11.11
C CYS A 200 3.43 -3.77 12.18
N SER A 201 3.39 -3.39 13.46
CA SER A 201 3.57 -4.29 14.62
C SER A 201 2.66 -5.53 14.62
N SER A 202 1.56 -5.53 13.86
CA SER A 202 0.68 -6.69 13.67
C SER A 202 1.39 -7.93 13.14
N TYR A 203 2.56 -7.81 12.49
CA TYR A 203 3.36 -8.98 12.06
C TYR A 203 3.69 -9.93 13.23
N MET A 204 3.70 -9.44 14.47
CA MET A 204 3.95 -10.25 15.67
C MET A 204 2.86 -11.32 15.90
N GLY A 205 1.63 -11.07 15.46
CA GLY A 205 0.51 -12.01 15.58
C GLY A 205 0.31 -12.93 14.38
N GLY A 206 1.14 -12.79 13.33
CA GLY A 206 1.00 -13.57 12.10
C GLY A 206 1.47 -15.01 12.25
N SER A 207 0.94 -15.92 11.43
CA SER A 207 1.30 -17.33 11.46
C SER A 207 1.52 -17.87 10.05
N LEU A 208 2.70 -18.45 9.81
CA LEU A 208 3.06 -19.17 8.57
C LEU A 208 3.18 -20.67 8.83
N THR A 209 2.34 -21.21 9.70
CA THR A 209 2.38 -22.63 10.10
C THR A 209 2.21 -23.61 8.94
N HIS A 210 1.55 -23.22 7.86
CA HIS A 210 1.43 -24.04 6.66
C HIS A 210 2.79 -24.28 5.99
N LEU A 211 3.68 -23.27 6.01
CA LEU A 211 5.04 -23.31 5.47
C LEU A 211 6.05 -23.95 6.41
N ALA A 212 5.89 -23.74 7.72
CA ALA A 212 6.78 -24.33 8.73
C ALA A 212 6.75 -25.88 8.73
N LYS A 213 5.72 -26.50 8.13
CA LYS A 213 5.64 -27.96 7.93
C LYS A 213 6.66 -28.49 6.91
N ALA A 214 7.25 -27.64 6.06
CA ALA A 214 8.18 -28.04 5.00
C ALA A 214 9.63 -28.27 5.47
N ASN A 215 9.99 -27.89 6.71
CA ASN A 215 11.30 -28.17 7.30
C ASN A 215 11.20 -29.24 8.39
N PRO A 216 11.70 -30.47 8.18
CA PRO A 216 11.58 -31.58 9.13
C PRO A 216 12.60 -31.50 10.29
N GLY A 217 12.90 -30.30 10.78
CA GLY A 217 13.89 -30.06 11.83
C GLY A 217 13.28 -29.36 13.04
N LYS A 218 13.09 -30.12 14.13
CA LYS A 218 13.03 -29.68 15.54
C LYS A 218 11.70 -29.44 16.27
N ASN A 219 10.50 -29.65 15.70
CA ASN A 219 9.27 -29.54 16.53
C ASN A 219 8.20 -30.59 16.22
N GLU A 220 8.47 -31.82 16.64
CA GLU A 220 7.53 -32.95 16.55
C GLU A 220 6.27 -32.77 17.43
N LYS A 221 6.33 -31.90 18.45
CA LYS A 221 5.19 -31.57 19.32
C LYS A 221 4.14 -30.66 18.68
N ALA A 222 4.50 -29.88 17.66
CA ALA A 222 3.54 -29.08 16.87
C ALA A 222 2.77 -29.92 15.84
N ARG A 223 3.21 -31.16 15.59
CA ARG A 223 2.70 -32.04 14.54
C ARG A 223 1.36 -32.71 14.89
N LYS A 224 1.02 -32.78 16.19
CA LYS A 224 -0.19 -33.48 16.68
C LYS A 224 -1.41 -32.59 16.97
N GLN A 225 -1.30 -31.26 16.89
CA GLN A 225 -2.41 -30.34 17.21
C GLN A 225 -3.12 -29.68 16.01
N ASN A 226 -2.53 -29.70 14.80
CA ASN A 226 -2.98 -28.84 13.70
C ASN A 226 -3.58 -29.61 12.50
N SER A 227 -4.52 -30.52 12.79
CA SER A 227 -5.48 -31.09 11.84
C SER A 227 -6.83 -30.36 11.87
N GLN A 228 -6.86 -29.13 12.41
CA GLN A 228 -8.07 -28.31 12.49
C GLN A 228 -8.11 -27.36 11.30
N GLU A 229 -9.28 -27.24 10.67
CA GLU A 229 -9.57 -26.24 9.64
C GLU A 229 -9.22 -24.85 10.19
N VAL A 230 -8.36 -24.12 9.48
CA VAL A 230 -7.94 -22.78 9.91
C VAL A 230 -9.10 -21.82 9.66
N TYR A 231 -9.85 -21.48 10.72
CA TYR A 231 -10.92 -20.50 10.63
C TYR A 231 -10.36 -19.12 10.28
N PHE A 232 -10.99 -18.45 9.31
CA PHE A 232 -10.60 -17.10 8.92
C PHE A 232 -10.87 -16.10 10.05
N THR A 233 -9.83 -15.38 10.46
CA THR A 233 -9.97 -14.23 11.36
C THR A 233 -9.42 -12.99 10.64
N PRO A 234 -10.15 -11.86 10.58
CA PRO A 234 -9.68 -10.66 9.87
C PRO A 234 -8.33 -10.15 10.37
N SER A 235 -8.14 -10.13 11.69
CA SER A 235 -6.88 -9.75 12.33
C SER A 235 -5.76 -10.74 12.03
N GLY A 236 -6.05 -12.04 12.05
CA GLY A 236 -5.10 -13.10 11.72
C GLY A 236 -4.63 -13.02 10.26
N ALA A 237 -5.54 -12.82 9.32
CA ALA A 237 -5.21 -12.67 7.90
C ALA A 237 -4.30 -11.45 7.66
N TYR A 238 -4.64 -10.30 8.24
CA TYR A 238 -3.80 -9.10 8.15
C TYR A 238 -2.41 -9.33 8.78
N ALA A 239 -2.37 -9.88 10.00
CA ALA A 239 -1.13 -10.16 10.72
C ALA A 239 -0.22 -11.15 9.95
N THR A 240 -0.80 -12.20 9.38
CA THR A 240 -0.10 -13.18 8.54
C THR A 240 0.42 -12.55 7.25
N SER A 241 -0.35 -11.68 6.59
CA SER A 241 0.12 -10.96 5.40
C SER A 241 1.31 -10.04 5.71
N LYS A 242 1.30 -9.35 6.86
CA LYS A 242 2.43 -8.51 7.29
C LYS A 242 3.62 -9.34 7.75
N PHE A 243 3.41 -10.51 8.34
CA PHE A 243 4.51 -11.42 8.66
C PHE A 243 5.18 -11.97 7.40
N ALA A 244 4.42 -12.43 6.41
CA ALA A 244 4.95 -12.84 5.12
C ALA A 244 5.70 -11.73 4.39
N LEU A 245 5.16 -10.50 4.40
CA LEU A 245 5.83 -9.33 3.82
C LEU A 245 7.19 -9.06 4.49
N PHE A 246 7.29 -9.20 5.81
CA PHE A 246 8.55 -9.00 6.52
C PHE A 246 9.58 -10.07 6.13
N THR A 247 9.17 -11.33 6.18
CA THR A 247 10.02 -12.47 5.84
C THR A 247 10.50 -12.36 4.39
N PHE A 248 9.64 -11.93 3.47
CA PHE A 248 10.02 -11.67 2.09
C PHE A 248 10.97 -10.48 1.94
N ALA A 249 10.79 -9.39 2.67
CA ALA A 249 11.73 -8.26 2.62
C ALA A 249 13.16 -8.70 2.99
N GLN A 250 13.29 -9.54 4.03
CA GLN A 250 14.58 -10.13 4.42
C GLN A 250 15.13 -11.11 3.37
N ALA A 251 14.28 -11.98 2.83
CA ALA A 251 14.66 -12.88 1.75
C ALA A 251 15.14 -12.11 0.51
N PHE A 252 14.41 -11.06 0.12
CA PHE A 252 14.72 -10.23 -1.04
C PHE A 252 16.07 -9.51 -0.86
N GLN A 253 16.38 -9.01 0.33
CA GLN A 253 17.71 -8.45 0.63
C GLN A 253 18.82 -9.48 0.37
N LYS A 254 18.65 -10.72 0.86
CA LYS A 254 19.62 -11.80 0.63
C LYS A 254 19.75 -12.15 -0.86
N HIS A 255 18.65 -12.17 -1.60
CA HIS A 255 18.70 -12.39 -3.05
C HIS A 255 19.44 -11.27 -3.79
N LEU A 256 19.36 -10.03 -3.31
CA LEU A 256 20.13 -8.91 -3.85
C LEU A 256 21.61 -9.02 -3.49
N SER A 257 21.96 -9.38 -2.25
CA SER A 257 23.37 -9.46 -1.84
C SER A 257 24.13 -10.63 -2.48
N ILE A 258 23.46 -11.76 -2.75
CA ILE A 258 24.06 -12.93 -3.41
C ILE A 258 24.26 -12.70 -4.92
N TYR A 259 23.47 -11.81 -5.53
CA TYR A 259 23.52 -11.57 -6.96
C TYR A 259 24.85 -10.93 -7.37
N LYS A 260 25.61 -11.63 -8.22
CA LYS A 260 26.84 -11.11 -8.83
C LYS A 260 26.49 -10.31 -10.07
N ARG A 261 26.80 -9.01 -10.06
CA ARG A 261 26.58 -8.14 -11.21
C ARG A 261 27.53 -8.50 -12.37
N PRO A 262 27.10 -8.27 -13.63
CA PRO A 262 27.97 -8.46 -14.81
C PRO A 262 29.23 -7.59 -14.79
N ASP A 263 29.15 -6.39 -14.21
CA ASP A 263 30.26 -5.44 -14.07
C ASP A 263 31.20 -5.75 -12.88
N LYS A 264 30.90 -6.79 -12.09
CA LYS A 264 31.64 -7.21 -10.87
C LYS A 264 31.70 -6.14 -9.77
N LEU A 265 30.90 -5.08 -9.87
CA LEU A 265 30.78 -4.07 -8.83
C LEU A 265 29.82 -4.55 -7.71
N PRO A 266 29.85 -3.93 -6.51
CA PRO A 266 28.93 -4.27 -5.45
C PRO A 266 27.47 -3.91 -5.82
N MET A 267 26.54 -4.66 -5.24
CA MET A 267 25.12 -4.36 -5.33
C MET A 267 24.76 -3.15 -4.49
N THR A 268 24.08 -2.18 -5.09
CA THR A 268 23.68 -0.92 -4.44
C THR A 268 22.26 -0.90 -3.93
N ALA A 269 21.42 -1.81 -4.42
CA ALA A 269 20.03 -1.93 -4.01
C ALA A 269 19.94 -2.50 -2.59
N LYS A 270 19.24 -1.77 -1.72
CA LYS A 270 19.03 -2.16 -0.32
C LYS A 270 17.56 -2.14 0.04
N VAL A 271 17.17 -3.15 0.81
CA VAL A 271 15.85 -3.28 1.39
C VAL A 271 15.85 -2.69 2.79
N MET A 272 14.80 -1.94 3.09
CA MET A 272 14.53 -1.37 4.39
C MET A 272 13.07 -1.62 4.73
N THR A 273 12.81 -1.89 6.00
CA THR A 273 11.45 -2.10 6.52
C THR A 273 11.13 -0.99 7.51
N VAL A 274 9.94 -0.39 7.41
CA VAL A 274 9.57 0.78 8.21
C VAL A 274 8.29 0.50 8.98
N ASP A 275 8.32 0.66 10.31
CA ASP A 275 7.12 0.70 11.16
C ASP A 275 6.78 2.17 11.51
N PRO A 276 5.71 2.73 10.93
CA PRO A 276 5.28 4.09 11.21
C PRO A 276 4.52 4.22 12.56
N GLY A 277 4.27 3.10 13.24
CA GLY A 277 3.44 3.04 14.45
C GLY A 277 1.95 3.18 14.16
N PHE A 278 1.18 3.59 15.17
CA PHE A 278 -0.26 3.74 15.06
C PHE A 278 -0.62 5.11 14.48
N VAL A 279 -0.98 5.14 13.21
CA VAL A 279 -1.24 6.37 12.44
C VAL A 279 -2.71 6.48 12.07
N ARG A 280 -3.28 7.70 12.14
CA ARG A 280 -4.65 8.02 11.72
C ARG A 280 -4.78 8.00 10.19
N THR A 281 -4.76 6.81 9.60
CA THR A 281 -5.01 6.58 8.18
C THR A 281 -6.47 6.17 7.92
N PRO A 282 -6.96 6.25 6.66
CA PRO A 282 -8.26 5.68 6.31
C PRO A 282 -8.40 4.20 6.70
N GLY A 283 -7.32 3.41 6.58
CA GLY A 283 -7.27 2.02 7.03
C GLY A 283 -7.42 1.86 8.55
N MET A 284 -6.71 2.68 9.35
CA MET A 284 -6.86 2.67 10.81
C MET A 284 -8.27 3.09 11.25
N ARG A 285 -8.87 4.08 10.57
CA ARG A 285 -10.27 4.47 10.80
C ARG A 285 -11.22 3.29 10.54
N ARG A 286 -11.02 2.55 9.44
CA ARG A 286 -11.83 1.37 9.12
C ARG A 286 -11.64 0.24 10.14
N TYR A 287 -10.42 0.06 10.64
CA TYR A 287 -10.12 -0.90 11.72
C TYR A 287 -10.85 -0.55 13.02
N LEU A 288 -10.71 0.69 13.52
CA LEU A 288 -11.30 1.13 14.80
C LEU A 288 -12.82 1.29 14.74
N SER A 289 -13.40 1.53 13.57
CA SER A 289 -14.86 1.56 13.36
C SER A 289 -15.48 0.19 13.14
N PHE A 290 -14.67 -0.89 13.17
CA PHE A 290 -15.11 -2.26 12.88
C PHE A 290 -15.77 -2.42 11.50
N GLY A 291 -15.57 -1.47 10.58
CA GLY A 291 -16.22 -1.45 9.27
C GLY A 291 -17.72 -1.16 9.29
N SER A 292 -18.27 -0.66 10.42
CA SER A 292 -19.70 -0.41 10.60
C SER A 292 -20.01 1.08 10.75
N LEU A 293 -21.23 1.51 10.38
CA LEU A 293 -21.67 2.91 10.58
C LEU A 293 -21.76 3.28 12.07
N TRP A 294 -22.23 2.35 12.92
CA TRP A 294 -22.26 2.54 14.37
C TRP A 294 -20.86 2.68 14.97
N GLY A 295 -19.92 1.83 14.56
CA GLY A 295 -18.53 1.96 14.98
C GLY A 295 -17.88 3.24 14.46
N LEU A 296 -18.28 3.74 13.28
CA LEU A 296 -17.84 5.05 12.79
C LEU A 296 -18.37 6.20 13.66
N LEU A 297 -19.63 6.14 14.10
CA LEU A 297 -20.18 7.12 15.03
C LEU A 297 -19.41 7.12 16.36
N VAL A 298 -19.15 5.95 16.93
CA VAL A 298 -18.34 5.82 18.16
C VAL A 298 -16.92 6.35 17.94
N TYR A 299 -16.32 6.06 16.79
CA TYR A 299 -15.00 6.59 16.42
C TYR A 299 -14.99 8.13 16.40
N LEU A 300 -16.04 8.76 15.86
CA LEU A 300 -16.16 10.23 15.79
C LEU A 300 -16.35 10.84 17.19
N ILE A 301 -17.15 10.23 18.06
CA ILE A 301 -17.33 10.68 19.46
C ILE A 301 -15.99 10.60 20.22
N MET A 302 -15.23 9.52 20.00
CA MET A 302 -13.92 9.30 20.59
C MET A 302 -12.78 10.05 19.89
N TRP A 303 -13.07 10.94 18.93
CA TRP A 303 -12.05 11.64 18.14
C TRP A 303 -10.99 12.37 18.97
N PRO A 304 -11.30 13.09 20.08
CA PRO A 304 -10.27 13.73 20.90
C PRO A 304 -9.25 12.73 21.47
N LEU A 305 -9.71 11.53 21.84
CA LEU A 305 -8.85 10.44 22.32
C LEU A 305 -7.95 9.92 21.20
N TRP A 306 -8.52 9.68 20.02
CA TRP A 306 -7.76 9.21 18.85
C TRP A 306 -6.75 10.24 18.36
N TRP A 307 -7.11 11.53 18.38
CA TRP A 307 -6.20 12.62 18.05
C TRP A 307 -5.00 12.68 19.01
N LEU A 308 -5.22 12.36 20.29
CA LEU A 308 -4.19 12.36 21.31
C LEU A 308 -3.23 11.17 21.17
N ILE A 309 -3.77 9.95 21.03
CA ILE A 309 -3.00 8.69 21.10
C ILE A 309 -2.39 8.30 19.75
N LEU A 310 -3.07 8.59 18.64
CA LEU A 310 -2.62 8.20 17.32
C LEU A 310 -1.80 9.31 16.64
N LYS A 311 -0.78 8.90 15.90
CA LYS A 311 0.03 9.78 15.06
C LYS A 311 -0.78 10.35 13.92
N SER A 312 -0.47 11.59 13.51
CA SER A 312 -0.93 12.09 12.21
C SER A 312 -0.19 11.39 11.06
N PRO A 313 -0.74 11.39 9.83
CA PRO A 313 -0.02 10.90 8.65
C PRO A 313 1.38 11.51 8.50
N GLU A 314 1.54 12.79 8.83
CA GLU A 314 2.81 13.53 8.78
C GLU A 314 3.83 12.98 9.79
N GLN A 315 3.36 12.67 11.00
CA GLN A 315 4.18 12.04 12.05
C GLN A 315 4.54 10.58 11.68
N GLY A 316 3.62 9.85 11.05
CA GLY A 316 3.87 8.49 10.57
C GLY A 316 4.85 8.42 9.39
N ALA A 317 4.86 9.44 8.53
CA ALA A 317 5.75 9.52 7.38
C ALA A 317 7.23 9.71 7.77
N GLN A 318 7.52 10.22 8.98
CA GLN A 318 8.88 10.54 9.40
C GLN A 318 9.85 9.34 9.29
N SER A 319 9.42 8.14 9.71
CA SER A 319 10.26 6.94 9.58
C SER A 319 10.51 6.54 8.12
N PHE A 320 9.56 6.79 7.21
CA PHE A 320 9.75 6.57 5.76
C PHE A 320 10.72 7.58 5.17
N LEU A 321 10.61 8.85 5.57
CA LEU A 321 11.50 9.92 5.15
C LEU A 321 12.93 9.69 5.65
N PHE A 322 13.08 9.24 6.89
CA PHE A 322 14.37 8.81 7.42
C PHE A 322 14.96 7.65 6.58
N ALA A 323 14.17 6.61 6.31
CA ALA A 323 14.61 5.51 5.44
C ALA A 323 14.97 5.96 4.02
N ALA A 324 14.28 6.96 3.48
CA ALA A 324 14.52 7.51 2.14
C ALA A 324 15.77 8.41 2.07
N MET A 325 16.02 9.21 3.12
CA MET A 325 16.97 10.32 3.07
C MET A 325 18.25 10.10 3.87
N GLU A 326 18.23 9.27 4.91
CA GLU A 326 19.38 9.11 5.81
C GLU A 326 20.62 8.58 5.06
N GLY A 327 21.73 9.31 5.18
CA GLY A 327 22.98 8.99 4.48
C GLY A 327 23.65 7.74 5.03
N ALA A 328 23.63 7.54 6.35
CA ALA A 328 24.28 6.40 7.01
C ALA A 328 23.75 5.03 6.53
N LEU A 329 22.47 4.96 6.13
CA LEU A 329 21.86 3.74 5.59
C LEU A 329 22.47 3.33 4.23
N ARG A 330 23.17 4.24 3.54
CA ARG A 330 23.90 3.94 2.30
C ARG A 330 25.11 3.05 2.53
N GLU A 331 25.63 2.92 3.75
CA GLU A 331 26.83 2.12 4.03
C GLU A 331 26.52 0.74 4.62
N GLY A 332 25.34 0.52 5.22
CA GLY A 332 24.97 -0.75 5.88
C GLY A 332 24.64 -1.93 4.93
N ASP A 333 24.49 -3.14 5.46
CA ASP A 333 24.24 -4.34 4.64
C ASP A 333 22.80 -4.48 4.11
N GLY A 334 21.90 -3.56 4.53
CA GLY A 334 20.46 -3.62 4.24
C GLY A 334 19.73 -4.65 5.10
N GLY A 335 18.41 -4.76 4.92
CA GLY A 335 17.55 -5.60 5.76
C GLY A 335 17.20 -4.94 7.11
N ASP A 336 17.48 -3.65 7.26
CA ASP A 336 17.21 -2.91 8.49
C ASP A 336 15.71 -2.72 8.74
N MET A 337 15.34 -2.74 10.02
CA MET A 337 14.01 -2.36 10.50
C MET A 337 14.11 -0.98 11.13
N ILE A 338 13.27 -0.05 10.68
CA ILE A 338 13.29 1.35 11.07
C ILE A 338 12.00 1.69 11.80
N LYS A 339 12.15 2.29 12.98
CA LYS A 339 11.04 2.76 13.82
C LYS A 339 11.48 4.00 14.60
N GLU A 340 10.61 5.00 14.70
CA GLU A 340 10.94 6.30 15.33
C GLU A 340 12.25 6.91 14.79
N CYS A 341 12.44 6.89 13.47
CA CYS A 341 13.65 7.39 12.79
C CYS A 341 14.96 6.78 13.31
N LYS A 342 14.94 5.51 13.75
CA LYS A 342 16.11 4.76 14.22
C LYS A 342 16.06 3.33 13.72
N ILE A 343 17.24 2.73 13.53
CA ILE A 343 17.35 1.29 13.27
C ILE A 343 17.04 0.54 14.57
N VAL A 344 16.12 -0.41 14.50
CA VAL A 344 15.68 -1.24 15.62
C VAL A 344 15.94 -2.71 15.32
N LYS A 345 16.20 -3.49 16.37
CA LYS A 345 16.41 -4.92 16.25
C LYS A 345 15.10 -5.63 15.92
N ILE A 346 15.15 -6.58 14.99
CA ILE A 346 14.04 -7.47 14.67
C ILE A 346 13.79 -8.40 15.86
N LEU A 347 12.61 -8.26 16.49
CA LEU A 347 12.26 -8.99 17.70
C LEU A 347 11.87 -10.46 17.43
N ARG A 348 11.19 -10.72 16.31
CA ARG A 348 10.70 -12.06 15.96
C ARG A 348 11.76 -12.82 15.18
N LYS A 349 12.32 -13.87 15.79
CA LYS A 349 13.43 -14.66 15.21
C LYS A 349 13.04 -15.40 13.92
N GLU A 350 11.79 -15.84 13.79
CA GLU A 350 11.30 -16.54 12.59
C GLU A 350 11.43 -15.71 11.31
N VAL A 351 11.41 -14.37 11.41
CA VAL A 351 11.60 -13.49 10.25
C VAL A 351 12.97 -13.69 9.59
N ASN A 352 13.98 -14.05 10.40
CA ASN A 352 15.36 -14.27 9.96
C ASN A 352 15.67 -15.75 9.68
N ASP A 353 14.70 -16.66 9.83
CA ASP A 353 14.87 -18.08 9.54
C ASP A 353 14.97 -18.32 8.02
N GLU A 354 16.12 -18.79 7.56
CA GLU A 354 16.40 -19.00 6.13
C GLU A 354 15.52 -20.08 5.53
N GLY A 355 15.23 -21.14 6.31
CA GLY A 355 14.39 -22.23 5.85
C GLY A 355 12.95 -21.77 5.60
N LEU A 356 12.44 -20.89 6.47
CA LEU A 356 11.12 -20.29 6.30
C LEU A 356 11.10 -19.30 5.13
N GLN A 357 12.14 -18.47 4.99
CA GLN A 357 12.29 -17.52 3.88
C GLN A 357 12.27 -18.25 2.52
N GLN A 358 13.03 -19.33 2.39
CA GLN A 358 13.10 -20.11 1.16
C GLN A 358 11.78 -20.84 0.86
N ALA A 359 11.15 -21.43 1.88
CA ALA A 359 9.86 -22.09 1.73
C ALA A 359 8.77 -21.10 1.28
N LEU A 360 8.71 -19.92 1.92
CA LEU A 360 7.79 -18.85 1.55
C LEU A 360 8.02 -18.38 0.10
N TRP A 361 9.28 -18.18 -0.29
CA TRP A 361 9.62 -17.78 -1.65
C TRP A 361 9.13 -18.79 -2.70
N GLN A 362 9.46 -20.08 -2.51
CA GLN A 362 9.08 -21.15 -3.44
C GLN A 362 7.57 -21.35 -3.52
N GLU A 363 6.86 -21.30 -2.38
CA GLU A 363 5.39 -21.38 -2.39
C GLU A 363 4.79 -20.17 -3.11
N SER A 364 5.35 -18.98 -2.93
CA SER A 364 4.90 -17.76 -3.58
C SER A 364 5.09 -17.82 -5.09
N GLU A 365 6.26 -18.26 -5.58
CA GLU A 365 6.50 -18.46 -7.02
C GLU A 365 5.52 -19.47 -7.63
N LYS A 366 5.32 -20.62 -6.98
CA LYS A 366 4.38 -21.64 -7.44
C LYS A 366 2.95 -21.12 -7.48
N THR A 367 2.54 -20.40 -6.43
CA THR A 367 1.20 -19.83 -6.32
C THR A 367 0.96 -18.80 -7.41
N VAL A 368 1.89 -17.85 -7.59
CA VAL A 368 1.83 -16.88 -8.70
C VAL A 368 1.71 -17.62 -10.03
N GLN A 369 2.63 -18.54 -10.36
CA GLN A 369 2.58 -19.24 -11.65
C GLN A 369 1.25 -19.98 -11.90
N ALA A 370 0.68 -20.58 -10.86
CA ALA A 370 -0.62 -21.25 -10.95
C ALA A 370 -1.75 -20.24 -11.20
N LEU A 371 -1.80 -19.16 -10.43
CA LEU A 371 -2.81 -18.11 -10.56
C LEU A 371 -2.72 -17.37 -11.88
N GLU A 372 -1.51 -17.10 -12.38
CA GLU A 372 -1.31 -16.46 -13.67
C GLU A 372 -1.80 -17.32 -14.84
N LYS A 373 -1.61 -18.65 -14.75
CA LYS A 373 -2.14 -19.62 -15.73
C LYS A 373 -3.67 -19.65 -15.70
N ILE A 374 -4.27 -19.74 -14.51
CA ILE A 374 -5.73 -19.74 -14.34
C ILE A 374 -6.33 -18.41 -14.82
N GLY A 375 -5.71 -17.28 -14.48
CA GLY A 375 -6.13 -15.97 -14.93
C GLY A 375 -5.98 -15.81 -16.44
N ALA A 376 -4.95 -16.40 -17.07
CA ALA A 376 -4.77 -16.37 -18.52
C ALA A 376 -5.84 -17.19 -19.25
N THR A 377 -6.20 -18.38 -18.75
CA THR A 377 -7.28 -19.17 -19.35
C THR A 377 -8.62 -18.47 -19.19
N LYS A 378 -8.92 -17.91 -18.01
CA LYS A 378 -10.13 -17.14 -17.75
C LYS A 378 -10.27 -15.93 -18.70
N ARG A 379 -9.21 -15.13 -18.85
CA ARG A 379 -9.20 -13.99 -19.79
C ARG A 379 -9.35 -14.43 -21.25
N ALA A 380 -8.74 -15.56 -21.64
CA ALA A 380 -8.88 -16.09 -22.98
C ALA A 380 -10.32 -16.56 -23.26
N THR A 381 -10.98 -17.17 -22.28
CA THR A 381 -12.41 -17.52 -22.40
C THR A 381 -13.30 -16.29 -22.44
N GLU A 382 -13.08 -15.30 -21.57
CA GLU A 382 -13.83 -14.04 -21.55
C GLU A 382 -13.70 -13.27 -22.87
N LYS A 383 -12.49 -13.24 -23.43
CA LYS A 383 -12.24 -12.62 -24.74
C LYS A 383 -13.01 -13.33 -25.86
N LYS A 384 -13.00 -14.66 -25.90
CA LYS A 384 -13.78 -15.44 -26.88
C LYS A 384 -15.28 -15.21 -26.75
N THR A 385 -15.80 -15.25 -25.53
CA THR A 385 -17.23 -14.98 -25.27
C THR A 385 -17.62 -13.56 -25.67
N LYS A 386 -16.74 -12.57 -25.42
CA LYS A 386 -16.98 -11.19 -25.85
C LYS A 386 -16.97 -11.05 -27.37
N GLU A 387 -16.02 -11.67 -28.05
CA GLU A 387 -15.97 -11.68 -29.53
C GLU A 387 -17.21 -12.35 -30.14
N GLU A 388 -17.70 -13.45 -29.55
CA GLU A 388 -18.94 -14.11 -29.95
C GLU A 388 -20.18 -13.22 -29.71
N MET A 389 -20.24 -12.53 -28.58
CA MET A 389 -21.31 -11.57 -28.28
C MET A 389 -21.30 -10.38 -29.24
N ASP A 390 -20.14 -9.76 -29.46
CA ASP A 390 -19.99 -8.61 -30.36
C ASP A 390 -20.34 -9.00 -31.81
N ALA A 391 -19.96 -10.22 -32.24
CA ALA A 391 -20.34 -10.76 -33.54
C ALA A 391 -21.86 -10.98 -33.66
N ARG A 392 -22.50 -11.49 -32.59
CA ARG A 392 -23.95 -11.69 -32.54
C ARG A 392 -24.70 -10.36 -32.55
N GLU A 393 -24.28 -9.38 -31.76
CA GLU A 393 -24.88 -8.04 -31.76
C GLU A 393 -24.75 -7.38 -33.14
N LYS A 394 -23.61 -7.56 -33.81
CA LYS A 394 -23.41 -7.04 -35.16
C LYS A 394 -24.33 -7.72 -36.17
N ALA A 395 -24.46 -9.05 -36.11
CA ALA A 395 -25.40 -9.79 -36.97
C ALA A 395 -26.86 -9.41 -36.70
N GLU A 396 -27.25 -9.18 -35.44
CA GLU A 396 -28.60 -8.72 -35.08
C GLU A 396 -28.89 -7.30 -35.58
N LYS A 397 -27.90 -6.39 -35.53
CA LYS A 397 -27.99 -5.04 -36.12
C LYS A 397 -28.11 -5.09 -37.65
N GLU A 398 -27.30 -5.91 -38.32
CA GLU A 398 -27.37 -6.11 -39.77
C GLU A 398 -28.73 -6.68 -40.20
N LEU A 399 -29.27 -7.66 -39.46
CA LEU A 399 -30.60 -8.23 -39.72
C LEU A 399 -31.74 -7.21 -39.47
N ALA A 400 -31.59 -6.33 -38.47
CA ALA A 400 -32.55 -5.27 -38.19
C ALA A 400 -32.54 -4.18 -39.27
N GLU A 401 -31.36 -3.83 -39.80
CA GLU A 401 -31.22 -2.90 -40.93
C GLU A 401 -31.78 -3.48 -42.23
N GLU A 402 -31.59 -4.78 -42.50
CA GLU A 402 -32.23 -5.45 -43.64
C GLU A 402 -33.75 -5.45 -43.52
N LYS A 403 -34.31 -5.75 -42.33
CA LYS A 403 -35.75 -5.69 -42.10
C LYS A 403 -36.32 -4.28 -42.21
N ALA A 404 -35.57 -3.24 -41.83
CA ALA A 404 -35.98 -1.85 -41.99
C ALA A 404 -35.96 -1.39 -43.46
N LYS A 405 -35.17 -2.03 -44.32
CA LYS A 405 -35.11 -1.77 -45.77
C LYS A 405 -36.11 -2.62 -46.57
N ALA A 406 -36.80 -3.58 -45.94
CA ALA A 406 -37.80 -4.41 -46.61
C ALA A 406 -39.11 -3.62 -46.87
N PRO A 407 -39.77 -3.77 -48.04
CA PRO A 407 -41.03 -3.07 -48.33
C PRO A 407 -42.16 -3.54 -47.39
N PRO A 408 -43.15 -2.68 -47.06
CA PRO A 408 -44.23 -3.08 -46.15
C PRO A 408 -45.04 -4.24 -46.74
N GLU A 409 -45.18 -5.32 -45.97
CA GLU A 409 -46.02 -6.47 -46.32
C GLU A 409 -47.47 -6.02 -46.53
N LYS A 410 -48.02 -6.30 -47.72
CA LYS A 410 -49.43 -6.05 -48.03
C LYS A 410 -50.30 -6.96 -47.16
N GLN A 411 -51.09 -6.38 -46.26
CA GLN A 411 -52.13 -7.09 -45.51
C GLN A 411 -53.09 -7.84 -46.47
N PRO A 412 -53.44 -9.11 -46.21
CA PRO A 412 -54.41 -9.83 -47.03
C PRO A 412 -55.80 -9.20 -46.83
N GLY A 413 -56.35 -8.67 -47.92
CA GLY A 413 -57.61 -7.92 -47.91
C GLY A 413 -58.80 -8.69 -47.36
N SER A 414 -59.65 -7.97 -46.62
CA SER A 414 -60.90 -8.50 -46.06
C SER A 414 -61.79 -9.07 -47.17
N ARG A 415 -62.06 -10.37 -47.12
CA ARG A 415 -63.09 -11.03 -47.96
C ARG A 415 -64.47 -10.53 -47.53
N ARG A 416 -65.01 -9.57 -48.29
CA ARG A 416 -66.40 -9.12 -48.18
C ARG A 416 -67.31 -10.20 -48.77
N SER A 417 -68.05 -10.93 -47.92
CA SER A 417 -69.04 -11.90 -48.36
C SER A 417 -70.28 -11.17 -48.92
N LYS A 418 -70.54 -11.36 -50.22
CA LYS A 418 -71.86 -11.08 -50.82
C LYS A 418 -72.72 -12.34 -50.63
N LYS A 419 -73.71 -12.28 -49.72
CA LYS A 419 -74.88 -13.18 -49.76
C LYS A 419 -75.99 -12.48 -50.57
N LYS A 420 -76.49 -13.18 -51.59
CA LYS A 420 -77.79 -12.93 -52.25
C LYS A 420 -78.66 -14.15 -52.00
N ALA A 421 -79.70 -13.98 -51.19
CA ALA A 421 -81.01 -14.62 -51.18
C ALA A 421 -81.72 -14.15 -49.91
#